data_AF-A0A2M8ETT0-F1
#
_entry.id   AF-A0A2M8ETT0-F1
#
_cell.length_a   1.000
_cell.length_b   1.000
_cell.length_c   1.000
_cell.angle_alpha   90.00
_cell.angle_beta   90.00
_cell.angle_gamma   90.00
#
_symmetry.space_group_name_H-M   'P 1'
#
loop_
_entity.id
_entity.type
_entity.pdbx_description
1 polymer ?
#
loop_
_entity_poly.entity_id
_entity_poly.type
_entity_poly.pdbx_seq_one_letter_code
_entity_poly.pdbx_strand_id
1 'polypeptide(L)' 'MANRCLICDKKKQVGVSSRHHRGVAGKQWMKRAQKTKRTFSPNLQWATVDGIRIRVCAKCLKLIKKEQPKGNLPEIASK' A
#
# COMPACT_ATOMS: atom_id res chain seq x y z
N MET A 1 -16.41 -6.70 3.85
CA MET A 1 -15.34 -6.66 2.82
C MET A 1 -13.97 -6.46 3.47
N ALA A 2 -13.02 -7.35 3.23
CA ALA A 2 -11.67 -7.20 3.79
C ALA A 2 -10.94 -6.04 3.09
N ASN A 3 -10.42 -5.07 3.86
CA ASN A 3 -9.56 -3.99 3.35
C ASN A 3 -8.15 -4.53 3.04
N ARG A 4 -8.09 -5.44 2.06
CA ARG A 4 -6.89 -6.12 1.60
C ARG A 4 -6.83 -6.08 0.08
N CYS A 5 -5.62 -6.08 -0.46
CA CYS A 5 -5.40 -6.25 -1.89
C CYS A 5 -5.58 -7.72 -2.26
N LEU A 6 -6.42 -8.02 -3.25
CA LEU A 6 -6.67 -9.42 -3.66
C LEU A 6 -5.47 -10.13 -4.32
N ILE A 7 -4.51 -9.37 -4.86
CA ILE A 7 -3.35 -9.93 -5.58
C ILE A 7 -2.12 -10.15 -4.68
N CYS A 8 -1.93 -9.32 -3.65
CA CYS A 8 -0.69 -9.35 -2.83
C CYS A 8 -0.95 -9.23 -1.33
N ASP A 9 -2.20 -9.38 -0.90
CA ASP A 9 -2.65 -9.38 0.49
C ASP A 9 -2.22 -8.18 1.34
N LYS A 10 -1.86 -7.06 0.71
CA LYS A 10 -1.56 -5.81 1.43
C LYS A 10 -2.71 -5.43 2.33
N LYS A 11 -2.44 -5.47 3.63
CA LYS A 11 -3.38 -5.19 4.72
C LYS A 11 -3.00 -3.91 5.45
N LYS A 12 -3.89 -3.46 6.34
CA LYS A 12 -3.60 -2.35 7.26
C LYS A 12 -2.35 -2.69 8.07
N GLN A 13 -1.44 -1.74 8.16
CA GLN A 13 -0.26 -1.84 9.01
C GLN A 13 -0.44 -0.94 10.24
N VAL A 14 0.04 -1.39 11.39
CA VAL A 14 0.12 -0.55 12.59
C VAL A 14 1.51 0.04 12.65
N GLY A 15 1.61 1.34 12.94
CA GLY A 15 2.89 1.93 13.26
C GLY A 15 2.72 3.19 14.09
N VAL A 16 3.79 3.98 14.13
CA VAL A 16 3.90 5.11 15.05
C VAL A 16 4.26 6.37 14.27
N SER A 17 3.68 7.50 14.64
CA SER A 17 4.15 8.81 14.23
C SER A 17 4.88 9.46 15.39
N SER A 18 6.08 9.96 15.12
CA SER A 18 6.85 10.80 16.03
C SER A 18 7.38 11.97 15.21
N ARG A 19 7.13 13.19 15.67
CA ARG A 19 7.57 14.42 14.99
C ARG A 19 8.58 15.14 15.90
N HIS A 20 9.68 15.58 15.31
CA HIS A 20 10.64 16.52 15.89
C HIS A 20 11.20 17.37 14.74
N HIS A 21 11.50 18.64 15.01
CA HIS A 21 12.09 19.52 13.99
C HIS A 21 13.55 19.13 13.73
N ARG A 22 14.06 19.42 12.53
CA ARG A 22 15.49 19.22 12.25
C ARG A 22 16.28 20.27 13.03
N GLY A 23 17.23 19.84 13.86
CA GLY A 23 18.13 20.74 14.61
C GLY A 23 17.81 20.99 16.09
N VAL A 24 16.77 20.39 16.67
CA VAL A 24 16.52 20.53 18.12
C VAL A 24 17.55 19.76 18.95
N ALA A 25 18.34 20.52 19.73
CA ALA A 25 19.23 20.13 20.83
C ALA A 25 19.78 18.69 20.77
N GLY A 26 20.83 18.48 19.96
CA GLY A 26 21.71 17.32 20.06
C GLY A 26 21.05 15.93 19.91
N LYS A 27 19.92 15.82 19.18
CA LYS A 27 19.12 14.58 19.05
C LYS A 27 18.46 14.10 20.36
N GLN A 28 18.63 14.80 21.48
CA GLN A 28 18.01 14.46 22.77
C GLN A 28 16.48 14.54 22.69
N TRP A 29 15.98 15.49 21.91
CA TRP A 29 14.54 15.67 21.69
C TRP A 29 13.89 14.50 20.93
N MET A 30 14.66 13.76 20.12
CA MET A 30 14.16 12.56 19.43
C MET A 30 13.67 11.49 20.42
N LYS A 31 14.33 11.38 21.59
CA LYS A 31 13.97 10.42 22.64
C LYS A 31 12.72 10.84 23.41
N ARG A 32 12.45 12.15 23.48
CA ARG A 32 11.29 12.75 24.17
C ARG A 32 10.08 12.97 23.26
N ALA A 33 10.25 12.82 21.95
CA ALA A 33 9.19 13.03 20.99
C ALA A 33 8.01 12.07 21.26
N GLN A 34 6.80 12.64 21.36
CA GLN A 34 5.60 11.86 21.62
C GLN A 34 5.39 10.82 20.50
N LYS A 35 5.07 9.59 20.91
CA LYS A 35 4.79 8.46 20.02
C LYS A 35 3.28 8.25 19.94
N THR A 36 2.69 8.61 18.82
CA THR A 36 1.25 8.39 18.59
C THR A 36 1.06 7.15 17.72
N LYS A 37 0.38 6.13 18.25
CA LYS A 37 0.02 4.93 17.49
C LYS A 37 -0.99 5.30 16.41
N ARG A 38 -0.79 4.81 15.19
CA ARG A 38 -1.74 5.00 14.09
C ARG A 38 -1.79 3.78 13.17
N THR A 39 -2.91 3.61 12.50
CA THR A 39 -3.08 2.61 11.45
C THR A 39 -2.82 3.22 10.09
N PHE A 40 -1.99 2.56 9.29
CA PHE A 40 -1.73 2.88 7.89
C PHE A 40 -2.61 1.98 7.03
N SER A 41 -3.63 2.58 6.40
CA SER A 41 -4.48 1.88 5.45
C SER A 41 -3.79 1.70 4.10
N PRO A 42 -3.91 0.52 3.46
CA PRO A 42 -3.43 0.36 2.09
C PRO A 42 -4.26 1.23 1.13
N ASN A 43 -3.59 1.86 0.16
CA ASN A 43 -4.25 2.57 -0.93
C ASN A 43 -4.82 1.55 -1.94
N LEU A 44 -6.07 1.14 -1.73
CA LEU A 44 -6.81 0.18 -2.55
C LEU A 44 -7.70 0.90 -3.55
N GLN A 45 -7.58 0.52 -4.81
CA GLN A 45 -8.31 1.07 -5.96
C GLN A 45 -9.10 -0.06 -6.64
N TRP A 46 -10.14 0.32 -7.37
CA TRP A 46 -10.89 -0.63 -8.20
C TRP A 46 -10.15 -0.90 -9.50
N ALA A 47 -10.06 -2.17 -9.89
CA ALA A 47 -9.58 -2.62 -11.19
C ALA A 47 -10.50 -3.71 -11.72
N THR A 48 -10.65 -3.77 -13.04
CA THR A 48 -11.29 -4.91 -13.71
C THR A 48 -10.19 -5.80 -14.26
N VAL A 49 -10.18 -7.06 -13.83
CA VAL A 49 -9.27 -8.10 -14.32
C VAL A 49 -10.18 -9.24 -14.76
N ASP A 50 -10.06 -9.67 -16.01
CA ASP A 50 -10.82 -10.79 -16.58
C ASP A 50 -12.35 -10.66 -16.42
N GLY A 51 -12.86 -9.43 -16.60
CA GLY A 51 -14.29 -9.12 -16.44
C GLY A 51 -14.77 -8.97 -14.99
N ILE A 52 -13.93 -9.29 -14.00
CA ILE A 52 -14.28 -9.19 -12.57
C ILE A 52 -13.71 -7.91 -11.97
N ARG A 53 -14.55 -7.18 -11.24
CA ARG A 53 -14.17 -5.94 -10.56
C ARG A 53 -13.61 -6.25 -9.17
N ILE A 54 -12.30 -6.02 -8.98
CA ILE A 54 -11.55 -6.33 -7.76
C ILE A 54 -10.90 -5.10 -7.13
N ARG A 55 -10.64 -5.15 -5.81
CA ARG A 55 -9.89 -4.13 -5.06
C ARG A 55 -8.40 -4.50 -5.02
N VAL A 56 -7.57 -3.65 -5.61
CA VAL A 56 -6.12 -3.88 -5.74
C VAL A 56 -5.32 -2.68 -5.25
N CYS A 57 -4.10 -2.89 -4.77
CA CYS A 57 -3.23 -1.78 -4.39
C CYS A 57 -2.65 -1.07 -5.62
N ALA A 58 -2.20 0.18 -5.46
CA ALA A 58 -1.61 0.96 -6.56
C ALA A 58 -0.43 0.26 -7.28
N LYS A 59 0.37 -0.55 -6.57
CA LYS A 59 1.47 -1.33 -7.18
C LYS A 59 0.92 -2.40 -8.13
N CYS A 60 -0.09 -3.14 -7.70
CA CYS A 60 -0.74 -4.16 -8.53
C CYS A 60 -1.53 -3.52 -9.67
N LEU A 61 -2.20 -2.38 -9.44
CA LEU A 61 -2.86 -1.63 -10.50
C LEU A 61 -1.87 -1.18 -11.59
N LYS A 62 -0.68 -0.73 -11.19
CA LYS A 62 0.39 -0.36 -12.14
C LYS A 62 0.87 -1.57 -12.95
N LEU A 63 1.03 -2.72 -12.30
CA LEU A 63 1.38 -3.98 -12.98
C LEU A 63 0.29 -4.38 -13.97
N ILE A 64 -0.98 -4.46 -13.54
CA ILE A 64 -2.11 -4.76 -14.43
C ILE A 64 -2.11 -3.82 -15.64
N LYS A 65 -1.97 -2.51 -15.44
CA LYS A 65 -1.94 -1.54 -16.55
C LYS A 65 -0.74 -1.69 -17.50
N LYS A 66 0.40 -2.18 -17.00
CA LYS A 66 1.61 -2.41 -17.80
C LYS A 66 1.50 -3.71 -18.58
N GLU A 67 0.97 -4.72 -17.91
CA GLU A 67 0.84 -6.09 -18.38
C GLU A 67 -0.34 -6.26 -19.32
N GLN A 68 -1.39 -5.42 -19.23
CA GLN A 68 -2.42 -5.29 -20.27
C GLN A 68 -1.79 -4.65 -21.50
N PRO A 69 -1.42 -5.41 -22.54
CA PRO A 69 -0.95 -4.83 -23.76
C PRO A 69 -2.19 -4.32 -24.51
N LYS A 70 -1.98 -3.43 -25.47
CA LYS A 70 -2.96 -3.26 -26.55
C LYS A 70 -3.08 -4.64 -27.24
N GLY A 71 -4.08 -5.42 -26.85
CA GLY A 71 -4.28 -6.80 -27.29
C GLY A 71 -3.42 -7.82 -26.54
N ASN A 72 -4.10 -8.79 -25.91
CA ASN A 72 -3.60 -10.03 -25.27
C ASN A 72 -3.20 -9.93 -23.79
N LEU A 73 -4.13 -10.35 -22.93
CA LEU A 73 -3.94 -10.54 -21.50
C LEU A 73 -2.73 -11.45 -21.20
N PRO A 74 -1.92 -11.17 -20.16
CA PRO A 74 -0.92 -12.10 -19.70
C PRO A 74 -1.54 -13.18 -18.82
N GLU A 75 -1.47 -14.42 -19.31
CA GLU A 75 -1.61 -15.62 -18.48
C GLU A 75 -0.41 -15.73 -17.55
N ILE A 76 -0.47 -15.22 -16.31
CA ILE A 76 0.27 -15.87 -15.22
C ILE A 76 -0.50 -15.75 -13.90
N ALA A 77 -1.36 -16.74 -13.67
CA ALA A 77 -1.50 -17.34 -12.35
C ALA A 77 -0.86 -18.74 -12.42
N SER A 78 0.42 -18.87 -12.06
CA SER A 78 1.05 -20.15 -11.67
C SER A 78 2.46 -19.91 -11.11
N LYS A 79 2.52 -19.58 -9.81
CA LYS A 79 3.44 -20.10 -8.77
C LYS A 79 3.38 -19.23 -7.53
#